data_AF-A0A1G7GWC9-F1
#
_entry.id   AF-A0A1G7GWC9-F1
#
_cell.length_a   1.000
_cell.length_b   1.000
_cell.length_c   1.000
_cell.angle_alpha   90.00
_cell.angle_beta   90.00
_cell.angle_gamma   90.00
#
_symmetry.space_group_name_H-M   'P 1'
#
loop_
_entity.id
_entity.type
_entity.pdbx_description
1 polymer ?
#
loop_
_entity_poly.entity_id
_entity_poly.type
_entity_poly.pdbx_seq_one_letter_code
_entity_poly.pdbx_strand_id
1 'polypeptide(L)' 'MEDKGLQMLARMVLPNEVLDHFIIVKIEYVDTKAYDEPEMHIHLDEKMNDELQSDFHFESKGFIAPVEVTTFPSVTTRSY' A
#
# COMPACT_ATOMS: atom_id res chain seq x y z
N MET A 1 -21.30 -2.45 -13.39
CA MET A 1 -21.07 -3.83 -12.89
C MET A 1 -19.59 -4.15 -12.72
N GLU A 2 -18.66 -3.32 -13.22
CA GLU A 2 -17.21 -3.57 -13.19
C GLU A 2 -16.56 -3.47 -11.80
N ASP A 3 -17.11 -2.67 -10.89
CA ASP A 3 -16.48 -2.38 -9.60
C ASP A 3 -16.29 -3.62 -8.70
N LYS A 4 -17.27 -4.54 -8.69
CA LYS A 4 -17.22 -5.74 -7.84
C LYS A 4 -16.10 -6.70 -8.22
N GLY A 5 -15.80 -6.83 -9.52
CA GLY A 5 -14.72 -7.69 -10.00
C GLY A 5 -13.35 -7.13 -9.63
N LEU A 6 -13.20 -5.81 -9.76
CA LEU A 6 -11.97 -5.10 -9.42
C LEU A 6 -11.68 -5.13 -7.92
N GLN A 7 -12.71 -4.94 -7.10
CA GLN A 7 -12.62 -5.08 -5.65
C GLN A 7 -12.21 -6.51 -5.24
N MET A 8 -12.72 -7.53 -5.93
CA MET A 8 -12.32 -8.92 -5.64
C MET A 8 -10.87 -9.19 -6.04
N LEU A 9 -10.43 -8.67 -7.19
CA LEU A 9 -9.03 -8.77 -7.62
C LEU A 9 -8.09 -8.07 -6.64
N ALA A 10 -8.40 -6.83 -6.24
CA ALA A 10 -7.63 -6.06 -5.28
C ALA A 10 -7.46 -6.82 -3.95
N ARG A 11 -8.53 -7.47 -3.46
CA ARG A 11 -8.47 -8.29 -2.24
C ARG A 11 -7.70 -9.60 -2.41
N MET A 12 -7.56 -10.13 -3.63
CA MET A 12 -6.76 -11.33 -3.88
C MET A 12 -5.26 -11.02 -4.01
N VAL A 13 -4.90 -9.84 -4.52
CA VAL A 13 -3.48 -9.47 -4.74
C VAL A 13 -2.84 -8.82 -3.52
N LEU A 14 -3.65 -8.23 -2.63
CA LEU A 14 -3.15 -7.62 -1.40
C LEU A 14 -2.92 -8.69 -0.31
N PRO A 15 -1.79 -8.63 0.43
CA PRO A 15 -1.57 -9.47 1.59
C PRO A 15 -2.65 -9.27 2.66
N ASN A 16 -2.95 -10.32 3.42
CA ASN A 16 -3.96 -10.26 4.49
C ASN A 16 -3.60 -9.21 5.55
N GLU A 17 -2.31 -9.06 5.85
CA GLU A 17 -1.82 -8.08 6.82
C GLU A 17 -2.18 -6.64 6.41
N VAL A 18 -2.21 -6.36 5.10
CA VAL A 18 -2.67 -5.05 4.59
C VAL A 18 -4.18 -4.94 4.72
N LEU A 19 -4.93 -6.00 4.39
CA LEU A 19 -6.40 -5.99 4.49
C LEU A 19 -6.91 -5.98 5.93
N ASP A 20 -6.10 -6.36 6.90
CA ASP A 20 -6.41 -6.30 8.32
C ASP A 20 -6.36 -4.86 8.83
N HIS A 21 -5.38 -4.07 8.40
CA HIS A 21 -5.16 -2.70 8.85
C HIS A 21 -5.75 -1.64 7.94
N PHE A 22 -6.05 -1.95 6.67
CA PHE A 22 -6.50 -0.98 5.68
C PHE A 22 -7.80 -1.40 5.00
N ILE A 23 -8.54 -0.42 4.50
CA ILE A 23 -9.74 -0.59 3.67
C ILE A 23 -9.48 -0.03 2.28
N ILE A 24 -9.99 -0.73 1.26
CA ILE A 24 -9.92 -0.24 -0.12
C ILE A 24 -11.01 0.82 -0.30
N VAL A 25 -10.59 2.05 -0.60
CA VAL A 25 -11.51 3.20 -0.76
C VAL A 25 -11.77 3.56 -2.22
N LYS A 26 -10.81 3.27 -3.11
CA LYS A 26 -10.94 3.53 -4.54
C LYS A 26 -10.00 2.62 -5.32
N ILE A 27 -10.40 2.25 -6.53
CA ILE A 27 -9.53 1.61 -7.51
C ILE A 27 -9.63 2.42 -8.79
N GLU A 28 -8.49 2.81 -9.36
CA GLU A 28 -8.44 3.56 -10.61
C GLU A 28 -7.41 2.97 -11.57
N TYR A 29 -7.62 3.18 -12.85
CA TYR A 29 -6.63 2.88 -13.87
C TYR A 29 -5.98 4.18 -14.31
N VAL A 30 -4.66 4.25 -14.16
CA VAL A 30 -3.88 5.42 -14.55
C VAL A 30 -3.10 5.06 -15.80
N ASP A 31 -3.37 5.78 -16.88
CA ASP A 31 -2.57 5.72 -18.10
C ASP A 31 -1.23 6.43 -17.83
N THR A 32 -0.21 5.65 -17.50
CA THR A 32 1.12 6.17 -17.27
C THR A 32 1.91 6.10 -18.57
N LYS A 33 2.44 7.24 -19.05
CA LYS A 33 3.31 7.27 -20.24
C LYS A 33 4.64 6.52 -20.04
N ALA A 34 4.89 5.98 -18.85
CA ALA A 34 6.12 5.30 -18.46
C ALA A 34 6.09 3.80 -18.83
N TYR A 35 4.90 3.22 -18.96
CA TYR A 35 4.71 1.82 -19.34
C TYR A 35 3.73 1.73 -20.51
N ASP A 36 3.88 0.73 -21.37
CA ASP A 36 3.02 0.54 -22.55
C ASP A 36 1.57 0.13 -22.18
N GLU A 37 1.29 -0.09 -20.90
CA GLU A 37 -0.01 -0.53 -20.37
C GLU A 37 -0.47 0.34 -19.19
N PRO A 38 -1.78 0.56 -19.02
CA PRO A 38 -2.33 1.32 -17.90
C PRO A 38 -2.11 0.59 -16.57
N GLU A 39 -1.72 1.34 -15.54
CA GLU A 39 -1.50 0.81 -14.19
C GLU A 39 -2.80 0.81 -13.39
N MET A 40 -3.00 -0.22 -12.56
CA MET A 40 -4.06 -0.24 -11.56
C MET A 40 -3.56 0.36 -10.24
N HIS A 41 -4.18 1.45 -9.80
CA HIS A 41 -3.88 2.11 -8.55
C HIS A 41 -4.99 1.78 -7.54
N ILE A 42 -4.61 1.12 -6.44
CA ILE A 42 -5.50 0.75 -5.34
C ILE A 42 -5.27 1.72 -4.19
N HIS A 43 -6.29 2.53 -3.87
CA HIS A 43 -6.24 3.50 -2.80
C HIS A 43 -6.74 2.86 -1.51
N LEU A 44 -5.95 3.02 -0.45
CA LEU A 44 -6.17 2.41 0.84
C LEU A 44 -6.27 3.49 1.93
N ASP A 45 -7.28 3.38 2.79
CA ASP A 45 -7.33 4.15 4.05
C ASP A 45 -7.05 3.22 5.22
N GLU A 46 -6.36 3.72 6.23
CA GLU A 46 -6.10 2.98 7.46
C GLU A 46 -7.40 2.82 8.25
N LYS A 47 -7.66 1.59 8.73
CA LYS A 47 -8.73 1.33 9.69
C LYS A 47 -8.35 1.97 11.00
N MET A 48 -9.31 2.63 11.62
CA MET A 48 -9.14 3.14 12.96
C MET A 48 -8.92 1.94 13.90
N ASN A 49 -7.76 1.88 14.55
CA ASN A 49 -7.50 0.86 15.54
C ASN A 49 -8.40 1.13 16.75
N ASP A 50 -9.28 0.18 17.09
CA ASP A 50 -10.21 0.27 18.21
C ASP A 50 -9.49 0.52 19.55
N GLU A 51 -8.25 0.04 19.68
CA GLU A 51 -7.40 0.27 20.86
C GLU A 51 -6.95 1.73 20.99
N LEU A 52 -6.77 2.43 19.86
CA LEU A 52 -6.39 3.84 19.80
C LEU A 52 -7.59 4.78 19.91
N GLN A 53 -8.78 4.29 19.61
CA GLN A 53 -10.02 5.05 19.76
C GLN A 53 -10.36 5.34 21.23
N SER A 54 -9.96 4.45 22.14
CA SER A 54 -10.28 4.56 23.57
C SER A 54 -9.17 5.22 24.40
N ASP A 55 -7.98 5.46 23.85
CA ASP A 55 -6.86 6.03 24.59
C ASP A 55 -6.77 7.54 24.37
N PHE A 56 -7.15 8.31 25.40
CA PHE A 56 -7.08 9.78 25.42
C PHE A 56 -5.64 10.32 25.30
N HIS A 57 -4.61 9.48 25.46
CA HIS A 57 -3.20 9.85 25.33
C HIS A 57 -2.58 9.46 23.98
N PHE A 58 -3.35 8.96 23.02
CA PHE A 58 -2.80 8.65 21.70
C PHE A 58 -2.56 9.91 20.86
N GLU A 59 -1.39 10.50 21.03
CA GLU A 59 -0.88 11.57 20.17
C GLU A 59 -0.32 10.93 18.88
N SER A 60 -0.90 11.26 17.72
CA SER A 60 -0.40 10.74 16.44
C SER A 60 1.07 11.14 16.31
N LYS A 61 1.97 10.17 16.17
CA LYS A 61 3.36 10.41 15.77
C LYS A 61 3.29 10.92 14.33
N GLY A 62 3.09 12.23 14.15
CA GLY A 62 2.85 12.85 12.85
C GLY A 62 3.86 12.39 11.78
N PHE A 63 3.46 12.50 10.51
CA PHE A 63 4.17 12.02 9.32
C PHE A 63 5.70 12.00 9.49
N ILE A 64 6.25 10.79 9.61
CA ILE A 64 7.69 10.57 9.60
C ILE A 64 8.19 10.93 8.19
N ALA A 65 9.22 11.77 8.11
CA ALA A 65 9.83 12.13 6.83
C ALA A 65 10.25 10.86 6.07
N PRO A 66 10.07 10.82 4.73
CA PRO A 66 10.37 9.63 3.94
C PRO A 66 11.83 9.22 4.15
N VAL A 67 12.03 8.02 4.71
CA VAL A 67 13.34 7.39 4.81
C VAL A 67 13.45 6.42 3.64
N GLU A 68 14.35 6.69 2.70
CA GLU A 68 14.68 5.72 1.66
C GLU A 68 15.46 4.56 2.29
N VAL A 69 14.78 3.42 2.46
CA VAL A 69 15.43 2.17 2.84
C VAL A 69 15.92 1.48 1.57
N THR A 70 17.15 1.79 1.16
CA THR A 70 17.81 1.05 0.07
C THR A 70 18.37 -0.25 0.61
N THR A 71 17.54 -1.30 0.69
CA THR A 71 18.01 -2.67 0.91
C THR A 71 17.95 -3.46 -0.39
N PHE A 72 19.03 -3.42 -1.16
CA PHE A 72 19.35 -4.47 -2.13
C PHE A 72 20.81 -4.88 -1.94
N PRO A 73 21.12 -6.17 -1.75
CA PRO A 73 22.50 -6.62 -1.61
C PRO A 73 23.20 -6.44 -2.96
N SER A 74 24.17 -5.53 -3.02
CA SER A 74 25.09 -5.44 -4.14
C SER A 74 26.05 -6.64 -4.09
N VAL A 75 25.68 -7.72 -4.78
CA VAL A 75 26.58 -8.83 -5.05
C VAL A 75 27.71 -8.30 -5.94
N THR A 76 28.84 -7.94 -5.32
CA THR A 76 30.07 -7.66 -6.05
C THR A 76 30.78 -8.98 -6.29
N THR A 77 30.59 -9.60 -7.46
CA THR A 77 31.49 -10.66 -7.92
C THR A 77 32.84 -10.04 -8.26
N ARG A 78 33.84 -10.32 -7.43
CA ARG A 78 35.24 -10.01 -7.69
C ARG A 78 35.80 -11.11 -8.62
N SER A 79 36.17 -10.74 -9.85
CA SER A 79 36.96 -11.60 -10.75
C SER A 79 38.45 -11.46 -10.40
N TYR A 80 39.16 -12.59 -10.33
CA TYR A 80 40.62 -12.66 -10.15
C TYR A 80 41.36 -12.30 -11.43
#